data_AF-A0A4Q7VZZ2-F1
#
_entry.id   AF-A0A4Q7VZZ2-F1
#
_cell.length_a   1.000
_cell.length_b   1.000
_cell.length_c   1.000
_cell.angle_alpha   90.00
_cell.angle_beta   90.00
_cell.angle_gamma   90.00
#
_symmetry.space_group_name_H-M   'P 1'
#
loop_
_entity.id
_entity.type
_entity.pdbx_description
1 polymer ?
#
loop_
_entity_poly.entity_id
_entity_poly.type
_entity_poly.pdbx_seq_one_letter_code
_entity_poly.pdbx_strand_id
1 'polypeptide(L)'
;MRSQPCLRPGGALSAIRSNGDAALPVPLARNIFRCDSISSNHTVHSVRACAARRGHSTAVREHTAACLHDASQLQRCAVQPLPKLFPVGTSYVRIPSSQTACMRIVLETVERGSSWWSTGTVAVDKAVPLSLKFAELYQTDLTPAQRTAVRAKGRASAQLLLWPVDVTCFRWWLLASDGRGLVHEREKLQHAHRSGERVTFGDQYKLVHRQRQREAGGGKRWTWAMTPQRFEQHLKMIRQLSRSHGPGSGVGDRLLTYLDAVKRMPGYAGIREQKLELQQAGREAWQRTHRADQAFPWTERIPYLTKSFACYHAPEPLRLDTLANMMQREAAARGAAAAATAAGFLDAFGQDAGGEPVAPMDEVADPV
;
A
#
# COMPACT_ATOMS: atom_id res chain seq x y z
N MET A 1 46.98 -24.37 44.04
CA MET A 1 47.44 -23.50 42.93
C MET A 1 46.52 -22.28 42.86
N ARG A 2 47.11 -21.13 43.18
CA ARG A 2 46.73 -19.71 42.94
C ARG A 2 45.27 -19.26 43.09
N SER A 3 45.10 -18.62 44.24
CA SER A 3 44.20 -17.55 44.67
C SER A 3 44.23 -16.26 43.82
N GLN A 4 43.03 -15.68 43.59
CA GLN A 4 42.62 -14.24 43.60
C GLN A 4 43.38 -13.19 42.73
N PRO A 5 42.93 -11.91 42.57
CA PRO A 5 41.75 -11.20 43.13
C PRO A 5 40.93 -10.31 42.15
N CYS A 6 39.82 -9.78 42.69
CA CYS A 6 39.10 -8.59 42.25
C CYS A 6 39.88 -7.30 42.54
N LEU A 7 39.78 -6.28 41.68
CA LEU A 7 39.99 -4.86 42.04
C LEU A 7 39.05 -3.94 41.24
N ARG A 8 38.46 -2.98 41.96
CA ARG A 8 37.58 -1.89 41.49
C ARG A 8 38.43 -0.64 41.07
N PRO A 9 37.99 0.64 41.25
CA PRO A 9 37.64 1.56 40.18
C PRO A 9 38.51 2.86 40.16
N GLY A 10 38.27 3.73 39.19
CA GLY A 10 38.76 5.13 39.19
C GLY A 10 38.28 5.80 37.90
N GLY A 11 37.78 7.03 37.85
CA GLY A 11 37.89 8.18 38.75
C GLY A 11 38.23 9.41 37.89
N ALA A 12 37.64 10.56 38.26
CA ALA A 12 37.84 11.94 37.76
C ALA A 12 37.17 12.31 36.41
N LEU A 13 36.25 13.28 36.32
CA LEU A 13 36.21 14.72 36.71
C LEU A 13 37.03 15.66 35.82
N SER A 14 36.39 16.81 35.54
CA SER A 14 36.88 18.08 34.95
C SER A 14 36.73 18.21 33.42
N ALA A 15 36.34 19.34 32.84
CA ALA A 15 35.83 20.61 33.33
C ALA A 15 35.30 21.42 32.13
N ILE A 16 34.22 22.17 32.36
CA ILE A 16 34.00 23.59 32.01
C ILE A 16 34.80 24.17 30.82
N ARG A 17 34.07 24.66 29.80
CA ARG A 17 34.21 26.06 29.31
C ARG A 17 33.01 26.51 28.50
N SER A 18 32.55 27.70 28.86
CA SER A 18 31.48 28.52 28.32
C SER A 18 31.99 29.47 27.22
N ASN A 19 31.03 30.22 26.66
CA ASN A 19 31.13 31.42 25.81
C ASN A 19 31.13 31.13 24.29
N GLY A 20 30.36 31.82 23.46
CA GLY A 20 29.51 32.98 23.71
C GLY A 20 28.69 33.33 22.47
N ASP A 21 27.70 34.20 22.70
CA ASP A 21 26.77 34.81 21.75
C ASP A 21 27.43 35.51 20.57
N ALA A 22 26.77 35.46 19.40
CA ALA A 22 26.75 36.56 18.44
C ALA A 22 25.48 36.50 17.58
N ALA A 23 24.75 37.62 17.58
CA ALA A 23 23.48 37.86 16.94
C ALA A 23 23.59 38.12 15.42
N LEU A 24 22.52 37.71 14.70
CA LEU A 24 21.75 38.39 13.62
C LEU A 24 22.49 39.30 12.59
N PRO A 25 22.09 39.32 11.30
CA PRO A 25 20.84 39.99 10.91
C PRO A 25 19.99 39.37 9.79
N VAL A 26 18.71 39.75 9.87
CA VAL A 26 17.61 39.63 8.89
C VAL A 26 17.88 40.55 7.69
N PRO A 27 17.32 40.22 6.50
CA PRO A 27 16.73 41.29 5.70
C PRO A 27 15.29 41.00 5.24
N LEU A 28 14.47 42.05 5.39
CA LEU A 28 13.15 42.28 4.81
C LEU A 28 13.29 42.76 3.36
N ALA A 29 12.49 42.21 2.44
CA ALA A 29 11.93 42.89 1.25
C ALA A 29 10.83 41.98 0.66
N ARG A 30 9.53 42.28 0.76
CA ARG A 30 8.67 43.23 0.02
C ARG A 30 8.52 42.99 -1.49
N ASN A 31 7.25 42.80 -1.86
CA ASN A 31 6.58 43.07 -3.14
C ASN A 31 6.90 42.07 -4.29
N ILE A 32 5.99 41.68 -5.20
CA ILE A 32 4.84 42.34 -5.83
C ILE A 32 3.82 41.25 -6.24
N PHE A 33 2.53 41.47 -5.93
CA PHE A 33 1.40 40.84 -6.61
C PHE A 33 1.33 41.36 -8.06
N ARG A 34 1.37 40.48 -9.06
CA ARG A 34 0.85 40.77 -10.41
C ARG A 34 -0.10 39.65 -10.82
N CYS A 35 -1.39 39.95 -10.70
CA CYS A 35 -2.41 39.37 -11.56
C CYS A 35 -2.29 40.09 -12.91
N ASP A 36 -2.15 39.34 -14.00
CA ASP A 36 -2.58 39.82 -15.31
C ASP A 36 -3.31 38.69 -16.03
N SER A 37 -4.58 38.96 -16.27
CA SER A 37 -5.54 38.25 -17.08
C SER A 37 -5.39 38.65 -18.55
N ILE A 38 -5.14 37.70 -19.45
CA ILE A 38 -5.34 37.81 -20.90
C ILE A 38 -5.74 36.38 -21.36
N SER A 39 -6.99 36.00 -21.62
CA SER A 39 -7.97 36.40 -22.65
C SER A 39 -7.50 36.21 -24.11
N SER A 40 -8.25 35.35 -24.82
CA SER A 40 -8.46 35.32 -26.28
C SER A 40 -7.37 34.63 -27.12
N ASN A 41 -7.65 33.44 -27.69
CA ASN A 41 -8.30 33.17 -29.00
C ASN A 41 -7.33 33.26 -30.18
N HIS A 42 -7.61 32.44 -31.21
CA HIS A 42 -6.88 32.21 -32.48
C HIS A 42 -5.85 31.05 -32.42
N THR A 43 -5.80 30.09 -33.36
CA THR A 43 -6.53 29.85 -34.62
C THR A 43 -6.38 28.37 -34.97
N VAL A 44 -7.48 27.78 -35.45
CA VAL A 44 -7.55 26.49 -36.14
C VAL A 44 -6.85 26.63 -37.49
N HIS A 45 -5.81 25.85 -37.79
CA HIS A 45 -5.56 25.38 -39.15
C HIS A 45 -4.60 24.17 -39.19
N SER A 46 -5.07 23.14 -39.88
CA SER A 46 -4.30 22.29 -40.80
C SER A 46 -3.20 21.38 -40.22
N VAL A 47 -3.54 20.11 -40.00
CA VAL A 47 -2.64 18.99 -40.37
C VAL A 47 -3.47 17.87 -41.00
N ARG A 48 -3.50 17.83 -42.34
CA ARG A 48 -3.74 16.62 -43.14
C ARG A 48 -2.40 16.25 -43.78
N ALA A 49 -2.14 14.95 -43.83
CA ALA A 49 -1.04 14.26 -44.52
C ALA A 49 0.32 14.20 -43.79
N CYS A 50 0.55 13.10 -43.07
CA CYS A 50 1.68 12.18 -43.33
C CYS A 50 1.51 10.90 -42.50
N ALA A 51 0.78 9.90 -43.01
CA ALA A 51 0.70 8.57 -42.40
C ALA A 51 0.97 7.51 -43.47
N ALA A 52 2.23 7.40 -43.86
CA ALA A 52 2.77 6.22 -44.52
C ALA A 52 4.18 5.95 -43.98
N ARG A 53 4.42 4.68 -43.62
CA ARG A 53 5.67 4.08 -43.13
C ARG A 53 5.95 4.21 -41.62
N ARG A 54 5.57 3.18 -40.87
CA ARG A 54 6.49 2.10 -40.43
C ARG A 54 5.71 1.14 -39.53
N GLY A 55 5.47 -0.06 -40.03
CA GLY A 55 5.04 -1.18 -39.20
C GLY A 55 6.22 -1.59 -38.32
N HIS A 56 6.15 -1.27 -37.03
CA HIS A 56 6.91 -1.92 -35.97
C HIS A 56 6.06 -1.84 -34.68
N SER A 57 5.87 -3.01 -34.08
CA SER A 57 5.58 -3.20 -32.65
C SER A 57 4.12 -3.34 -32.19
N THR A 58 3.52 -4.47 -32.53
CA THR A 58 2.49 -5.14 -31.71
C THR A 58 3.03 -5.53 -30.33
N ALA A 59 4.30 -5.93 -30.23
CA ALA A 59 4.95 -6.34 -28.98
C ALA A 59 5.06 -5.23 -27.91
N VAL A 60 5.31 -3.97 -28.29
CA VAL A 60 5.33 -2.84 -27.34
C VAL A 60 3.91 -2.52 -26.87
N ARG A 61 2.88 -2.66 -27.72
CA ARG A 61 1.48 -2.43 -27.31
C ARG A 61 1.01 -3.48 -26.29
N GLU A 62 1.34 -4.75 -26.49
CA GLU A 62 0.98 -5.83 -25.55
C GLU A 62 1.69 -5.68 -24.20
N HIS A 63 2.97 -5.32 -24.20
CA HIS A 63 3.70 -5.09 -22.94
C HIS A 63 3.17 -3.87 -22.18
N THR A 64 2.80 -2.80 -22.90
CA THR A 64 2.20 -1.60 -22.27
C THR A 64 0.80 -1.88 -21.72
N ALA A 65 0.01 -2.74 -22.38
CA ALA A 65 -1.30 -3.18 -21.91
C ALA A 65 -1.21 -4.06 -20.65
N ALA A 66 -0.25 -4.98 -20.58
CA ALA A 66 0.02 -5.79 -19.39
C ALA A 66 0.46 -4.92 -18.20
N CYS A 67 1.30 -3.90 -18.44
CA CYS A 67 1.74 -2.96 -17.40
C CYS A 67 0.63 -2.00 -16.93
N LEU A 68 -0.29 -1.59 -17.82
CA LEU A 68 -1.47 -0.81 -17.45
C LEU A 68 -2.50 -1.65 -16.66
N HIS A 69 -2.57 -2.95 -16.92
CA HIS A 69 -3.39 -3.86 -16.11
C HIS A 69 -2.87 -3.95 -14.66
N ASP A 70 -1.54 -4.02 -14.46
CA ASP A 70 -0.89 -4.00 -13.14
C ASP A 70 -1.04 -2.64 -12.41
N ALA A 71 -0.98 -1.53 -13.14
CA ALA A 71 -1.30 -0.20 -12.59
C ALA A 71 -2.79 -0.05 -12.23
N SER A 72 -3.69 -0.68 -12.98
CA SER A 72 -5.13 -0.72 -12.66
C SER A 72 -5.45 -1.62 -11.47
N GLN A 73 -4.64 -2.64 -11.18
CA GLN A 73 -4.75 -3.43 -9.95
C GLN A 73 -4.39 -2.63 -8.70
N LEU A 74 -3.42 -1.70 -8.78
CA LEU A 74 -3.18 -0.74 -7.70
C LEU A 74 -4.36 0.19 -7.45
N GLN A 75 -5.18 0.46 -8.47
CA GLN A 75 -6.29 1.40 -8.40
C GLN A 75 -7.61 0.74 -7.94
N ARG A 76 -7.74 -0.59 -8.08
CA ARG A 76 -8.91 -1.35 -7.60
C ARG A 76 -8.94 -1.60 -6.09
N CYS A 77 -7.85 -1.31 -5.37
CA CYS A 77 -7.84 -1.21 -3.91
C CYS A 77 -8.13 0.21 -3.42
N ALA A 78 -8.93 0.99 -4.17
CA ALA A 78 -9.58 2.16 -3.62
C ALA A 78 -10.55 1.69 -2.54
N VAL A 79 -10.05 1.55 -1.31
CA VAL A 79 -10.83 1.42 -0.09
C VAL A 79 -11.85 2.54 -0.14
N GLN A 80 -13.12 2.22 -0.42
CA GLN A 80 -14.17 3.22 -0.42
C GLN A 80 -14.14 3.95 0.92
N PRO A 81 -14.30 5.29 0.94
CA PRO A 81 -14.33 6.02 2.20
C PRO A 81 -15.50 5.49 3.03
N LEU A 82 -15.14 4.82 4.13
CA LEU A 82 -16.09 4.24 5.07
C LEU A 82 -17.04 5.34 5.61
N PRO A 83 -18.33 5.05 5.82
CA PRO A 83 -19.31 6.00 6.35
C PRO A 83 -18.90 6.58 7.72
N LYS A 84 -19.27 7.85 7.98
CA LYS A 84 -18.75 8.66 9.11
C LYS A 84 -19.28 8.29 10.51
N LEU A 85 -20.30 7.45 10.60
CA LEU A 85 -20.87 6.98 11.87
C LEU A 85 -20.91 5.46 11.84
N PHE A 86 -20.03 4.85 12.63
CA PHE A 86 -19.93 3.39 12.73
C PHE A 86 -20.83 2.90 13.85
N PRO A 87 -21.68 1.89 13.63
CA PRO A 87 -22.37 1.23 14.71
C PRO A 87 -21.36 0.49 15.60
N VAL A 88 -21.58 0.56 16.91
CA VAL A 88 -20.75 -0.10 17.92
C VAL A 88 -20.77 -1.61 17.65
N GLY A 89 -19.62 -2.18 17.32
CA GLY A 89 -19.48 -3.62 17.18
C GLY A 89 -19.11 -4.30 18.49
N THR A 90 -19.38 -5.58 18.58
CA THR A 90 -19.14 -6.44 19.75
C THR A 90 -17.77 -7.10 19.72
N SER A 91 -17.14 -7.23 18.55
CA SER A 91 -15.86 -7.93 18.44
C SER A 91 -14.71 -7.16 19.08
N TYR A 92 -13.80 -7.89 19.74
CA TYR A 92 -12.63 -7.28 20.40
C TYR A 92 -11.60 -6.75 19.39
N VAL A 93 -11.60 -7.28 18.16
CA VAL A 93 -10.69 -6.89 17.09
C VAL A 93 -11.05 -5.51 16.56
N ARG A 94 -10.05 -4.62 16.56
CA ARG A 94 -10.16 -3.26 16.03
C ARG A 94 -9.58 -3.22 14.63
N ILE A 95 -10.31 -2.64 13.69
CA ILE A 95 -9.86 -2.49 12.30
C ILE A 95 -9.09 -1.17 12.14
N PRO A 96 -7.86 -1.22 11.59
CA PRO A 96 -7.10 -0.02 11.30
C PRO A 96 -7.85 0.91 10.33
N SER A 97 -7.64 2.22 10.44
CA SER A 97 -8.32 3.21 9.60
C SER A 97 -7.84 3.27 8.15
N SER A 98 -6.62 2.81 7.90
CA SER A 98 -5.96 2.84 6.59
C SER A 98 -4.89 1.76 6.50
N GLN A 99 -4.44 1.46 5.28
CA GLN A 99 -3.33 0.53 5.05
C GLN A 99 -2.08 0.98 5.81
N THR A 100 -1.78 2.29 5.79
CA THR A 100 -0.68 2.90 6.53
C THR A 100 -0.87 2.74 8.04
N ALA A 101 -2.09 2.83 8.57
CA ALA A 101 -2.33 2.53 9.97
C ALA A 101 -2.07 1.06 10.32
N CYS A 102 -2.53 0.13 9.47
CA CYS A 102 -2.32 -1.31 9.65
C CYS A 102 -0.82 -1.64 9.68
N MET A 103 -0.08 -1.17 8.66
CA MET A 103 1.37 -1.32 8.59
C MET A 103 2.08 -0.76 9.82
N ARG A 104 1.57 0.35 10.39
CA ARG A 104 2.15 0.97 11.58
C ARG A 104 1.93 0.10 12.82
N ILE A 105 0.73 -0.44 12.98
CA ILE A 105 0.43 -1.34 14.10
C ILE A 105 1.33 -2.57 14.06
N VAL A 106 1.48 -3.21 12.90
CA VAL A 106 2.40 -4.34 12.72
C VAL A 106 3.84 -3.95 13.09
N LEU A 107 4.34 -2.83 12.55
CA LEU A 107 5.67 -2.31 12.84
C LEU A 107 5.88 -2.12 14.35
N GLU A 108 4.95 -1.43 15.03
CA GLU A 108 5.05 -1.17 16.47
C GLU A 108 4.96 -2.45 17.30
N THR A 109 4.16 -3.44 16.87
CA THR A 109 4.07 -4.73 17.54
C THR A 109 5.38 -5.52 17.42
N VAL A 110 6.02 -5.52 16.25
CA VAL A 110 7.35 -6.13 16.06
C VAL A 110 8.43 -5.38 16.84
N GLU A 111 8.43 -4.04 16.83
CA GLU A 111 9.36 -3.21 17.62
C GLU A 111 9.26 -3.49 19.13
N ARG A 112 8.07 -3.87 19.63
CA ARG A 112 7.83 -4.21 21.04
C ARG A 112 8.23 -5.64 21.42
N GLY A 113 8.75 -6.43 20.48
CA GLY A 113 9.27 -7.78 20.71
C GLY A 113 8.37 -8.93 20.27
N SER A 114 7.30 -8.67 19.51
CA SER A 114 6.55 -9.75 18.83
C SER A 114 7.24 -10.09 17.51
N SER A 115 8.34 -10.82 17.61
CA SER A 115 9.24 -11.19 16.51
C SER A 115 8.71 -12.35 15.65
N TRP A 116 7.85 -13.20 16.19
CA TRP A 116 7.28 -14.33 15.50
C TRP A 116 5.96 -13.95 14.83
N TRP A 117 5.71 -14.46 13.63
CA TRP A 117 4.50 -14.11 12.91
C TRP A 117 4.02 -15.20 11.95
N SER A 118 2.73 -15.19 11.67
CA SER A 118 2.09 -15.93 10.58
C SER A 118 1.07 -15.03 9.90
N THR A 119 0.77 -15.31 8.64
CA THR A 119 -0.22 -14.56 7.86
C THR A 119 -1.05 -15.48 7.00
N GLY A 120 -2.25 -15.04 6.67
CA GLY A 120 -3.10 -15.71 5.72
C GLY A 120 -4.22 -14.80 5.24
N THR A 121 -5.06 -15.34 4.37
CA THR A 121 -6.31 -14.72 3.94
C THR A 121 -7.48 -15.53 4.50
N VAL A 122 -8.57 -14.86 4.81
CA VAL A 122 -9.80 -15.46 5.33
C VAL A 122 -10.99 -14.79 4.68
N ALA A 123 -11.99 -15.57 4.28
CA ALA A 123 -13.25 -15.05 3.77
C ALA A 123 -13.99 -14.26 4.86
N VAL A 124 -14.81 -13.29 4.46
CA VAL A 124 -15.47 -12.36 5.40
C VAL A 124 -16.37 -13.08 6.41
N ASP A 125 -17.09 -14.12 5.99
CA ASP A 125 -17.94 -14.98 6.83
C ASP A 125 -17.15 -15.71 7.93
N LYS A 126 -15.89 -16.06 7.64
CA LYS A 126 -15.00 -16.79 8.57
C LYS A 126 -14.14 -15.88 9.44
N ALA A 127 -14.12 -14.58 9.18
CA ALA A 127 -13.23 -13.65 9.88
C ALA A 127 -13.54 -13.54 11.39
N VAL A 128 -14.82 -13.40 11.76
CA VAL A 128 -15.25 -13.32 13.16
C VAL A 128 -15.02 -14.67 13.88
N PRO A 129 -15.47 -15.83 13.36
CA PRO A 129 -15.14 -17.13 13.97
C PRO A 129 -13.65 -17.38 14.15
N LEU A 130 -12.83 -17.00 13.16
CA LEU A 130 -11.36 -17.11 13.26
C LEU A 130 -10.83 -16.28 14.43
N SER A 131 -11.33 -15.05 14.62
CA SER A 131 -10.89 -14.18 15.71
C SER A 131 -11.25 -14.75 17.08
N LEU A 132 -12.42 -15.38 17.23
CA LEU A 132 -12.83 -16.04 18.47
C LEU A 132 -11.97 -17.28 18.76
N LYS A 133 -11.74 -18.11 17.73
CA LYS A 133 -10.83 -19.26 17.83
C LYS A 133 -9.43 -18.85 18.29
N PHE A 134 -8.88 -17.76 17.74
CA PHE A 134 -7.55 -17.27 18.14
C PHE A 134 -7.55 -16.57 19.51
N ALA A 135 -8.68 -16.02 19.95
CA ALA A 135 -8.80 -15.52 21.33
C ALA A 135 -8.78 -16.69 22.32
N GLU A 136 -9.56 -17.74 22.07
CA GLU A 136 -9.61 -18.93 22.90
C GLU A 136 -8.26 -19.66 22.97
N LEU A 137 -7.63 -19.90 21.82
CA LEU A 137 -6.39 -20.68 21.75
C LEU A 137 -5.14 -19.91 22.18
N TYR A 138 -5.05 -18.62 21.84
CA TYR A 138 -3.82 -17.84 21.95
C TYR A 138 -3.96 -16.56 22.77
N GLN A 139 -5.14 -16.30 23.34
CA GLN A 139 -5.41 -15.13 24.19
C GLN A 139 -5.10 -13.80 23.47
N THR A 140 -5.50 -13.71 22.20
CA THR A 140 -5.25 -12.53 21.34
C THR A 140 -6.08 -11.31 21.74
N ASP A 141 -7.09 -11.49 22.57
CA ASP A 141 -8.00 -10.49 23.13
C ASP A 141 -7.45 -9.73 24.34
N LEU A 142 -6.29 -10.14 24.88
CA LEU A 142 -5.68 -9.52 26.04
C LEU A 142 -5.42 -8.01 25.85
N THR A 143 -5.59 -7.25 26.94
CA THR A 143 -5.22 -5.83 26.98
C THR A 143 -3.70 -5.63 26.94
N PRO A 144 -3.19 -4.43 26.57
CA PRO A 144 -1.75 -4.16 26.58
C PRO A 144 -1.06 -4.44 27.93
N ALA A 145 -1.72 -4.13 29.05
CA ALA A 145 -1.19 -4.38 30.39
C ALA A 145 -1.11 -5.88 30.69
N GLN A 146 -2.17 -6.63 30.37
CA GLN A 146 -2.18 -8.09 30.52
C GLN A 146 -1.11 -8.76 29.67
N ARG A 147 -0.91 -8.33 28.42
CA ARG A 147 0.18 -8.84 27.56
C ARG A 147 1.57 -8.63 28.15
N THR A 148 1.80 -7.47 28.79
CA THR A 148 3.06 -7.22 29.49
C THR A 148 3.23 -8.15 30.68
N ALA A 149 2.18 -8.38 31.47
CA ALA A 149 2.20 -9.32 32.59
C ALA A 149 2.44 -10.77 32.13
N VAL A 150 1.82 -11.21 31.03
CA VAL A 150 2.02 -12.53 30.43
C VAL A 150 3.47 -12.72 29.99
N ARG A 151 4.05 -11.71 29.31
CA ARG A 151 5.47 -11.72 28.89
C ARG A 151 6.41 -11.75 30.09
N ALA A 152 6.11 -11.01 31.16
CA ALA A 152 6.91 -11.03 32.39
C ALA A 152 6.94 -12.42 33.05
N LYS A 153 5.90 -13.24 32.87
CA LYS A 153 5.83 -14.64 33.31
C LYS A 153 6.53 -15.63 32.36
N GLY A 154 7.20 -15.15 31.31
CA GLY A 154 7.87 -15.98 30.31
C GLY A 154 6.92 -16.75 29.39
N ARG A 155 5.65 -16.32 29.28
CA ARG A 155 4.67 -16.89 28.37
C ARG A 155 4.58 -16.05 27.09
N ALA A 156 4.36 -16.72 25.97
CA ALA A 156 4.17 -16.07 24.68
C ALA A 156 2.86 -15.27 24.70
N SER A 157 2.93 -14.00 24.28
CA SER A 157 1.77 -13.16 24.04
C SER A 157 1.51 -13.09 22.54
N ALA A 158 0.31 -13.43 22.11
CA ALA A 158 -0.13 -13.28 20.72
C ALA A 158 -0.99 -12.03 20.52
N GLN A 159 -0.98 -11.49 19.31
CA GLN A 159 -1.84 -10.41 18.86
C GLN A 159 -2.32 -10.71 17.44
N LEU A 160 -3.62 -10.59 17.23
CA LEU A 160 -4.26 -10.75 15.93
C LEU A 160 -4.56 -9.37 15.32
N LEU A 161 -4.23 -9.20 14.05
CA LEU A 161 -4.57 -8.02 13.26
C LEU A 161 -5.22 -8.45 11.94
N LEU A 162 -6.32 -7.78 11.56
CA LEU A 162 -7.02 -8.01 10.30
C LEU A 162 -7.05 -6.72 9.46
N TRP A 163 -6.96 -6.87 8.15
CA TRP A 163 -7.07 -5.80 7.17
C TRP A 163 -7.92 -6.26 5.97
N PRO A 164 -8.95 -5.48 5.56
CA PRO A 164 -9.73 -5.82 4.37
C PRO A 164 -8.86 -5.69 3.11
N VAL A 165 -8.78 -6.75 2.31
CA VAL A 165 -8.07 -6.72 1.02
C VAL A 165 -9.01 -6.33 -0.11
N ASP A 166 -10.20 -6.93 -0.09
CA ASP A 166 -11.32 -6.67 -1.00
C ASP A 166 -12.63 -6.76 -0.20
N VAL A 167 -13.79 -6.75 -0.85
CA VAL A 167 -15.12 -6.85 -0.20
C VAL A 167 -15.48 -8.27 0.27
N THR A 168 -14.66 -9.26 -0.04
CA THR A 168 -14.93 -10.69 0.17
C THR A 168 -13.97 -11.36 1.15
N CYS A 169 -12.81 -10.76 1.41
CA CYS A 169 -11.78 -11.34 2.26
C CYS A 169 -10.98 -10.32 3.08
N PHE A 170 -10.48 -10.83 4.20
CA PHE A 170 -9.50 -10.17 5.05
C PHE A 170 -8.15 -10.87 4.93
N ARG A 171 -7.09 -10.06 4.98
CA ARG A 171 -5.76 -10.55 5.32
C ARG A 171 -5.59 -10.45 6.83
N TRP A 172 -5.00 -11.47 7.42
CA TRP A 172 -4.72 -11.50 8.85
C TRP A 172 -3.23 -11.69 9.11
N TRP A 173 -2.76 -11.14 10.23
CA TRP A 173 -1.44 -11.37 10.79
C TRP A 173 -1.61 -11.80 12.25
N LEU A 174 -1.02 -12.94 12.58
CA LEU A 174 -0.85 -13.40 13.95
C LEU A 174 0.58 -13.11 14.36
N LEU A 175 0.78 -12.20 15.32
CA LEU A 175 2.07 -11.76 15.82
C LEU A 175 2.27 -12.31 17.23
N ALA A 176 3.35 -13.03 17.49
CA ALA A 176 3.64 -13.64 18.78
C ALA A 176 5.00 -13.17 19.32
N SER A 177 5.07 -12.97 20.64
CA SER A 177 6.34 -12.79 21.33
C SER A 177 7.06 -14.12 21.56
N ASP A 178 8.35 -14.03 21.85
CA ASP A 178 9.06 -15.13 22.49
C ASP A 178 8.36 -15.55 23.79
N GLY A 179 8.53 -16.83 24.16
CA GLY A 179 7.99 -17.41 25.39
C GLY A 179 7.28 -18.75 25.16
N ARG A 180 6.83 -19.37 26.25
CA ARG A 180 6.07 -20.62 26.20
C ARG A 180 4.60 -20.38 25.87
N GLY A 181 4.01 -21.16 24.97
CA GLY A 181 2.57 -21.11 24.70
C GLY A 181 2.18 -21.88 23.44
N LEU A 182 0.89 -22.25 23.36
CA LEU A 182 0.31 -23.06 22.28
C LEU A 182 0.53 -22.49 20.87
N VAL A 183 0.76 -21.18 20.76
CA VAL A 183 1.02 -20.52 19.47
C VAL A 183 2.28 -21.05 18.80
N HIS A 184 3.34 -21.34 19.57
CA HIS A 184 4.60 -21.88 19.04
C HIS A 184 4.51 -23.39 18.75
N GLU A 185 3.57 -24.09 19.37
CA GLU A 185 3.38 -25.53 19.20
C GLU A 185 2.46 -25.87 18.03
N ARG A 186 1.44 -25.03 17.78
CA ARG A 186 0.38 -25.32 16.80
C ARG A 186 0.53 -24.57 15.48
N GLU A 187 1.16 -23.40 15.49
CA GLU A 187 1.27 -22.55 14.29
C GLU A 187 2.67 -22.61 13.67
N LYS A 188 2.72 -22.54 12.34
CA LYS A 188 3.98 -22.43 11.60
C LYS A 188 4.41 -20.96 11.57
N LEU A 189 5.18 -20.55 12.57
CA LEU A 189 5.63 -19.18 12.73
C LEU A 189 6.94 -18.90 11.99
N GLN A 190 7.01 -17.72 11.39
CA GLN A 190 8.18 -17.12 10.77
C GLN A 190 8.81 -16.10 11.73
N HIS A 191 10.11 -15.88 11.63
CA HIS A 191 10.82 -14.94 12.51
C HIS A 191 11.22 -13.66 11.77
N ALA A 192 10.65 -12.53 12.17
CA ALA A 192 10.78 -11.24 11.48
C ALA A 192 12.23 -10.75 11.30
N HIS A 193 13.15 -11.12 12.21
CA HIS A 193 14.58 -10.74 12.09
C HIS A 193 15.34 -11.51 11.00
N ARG A 194 14.83 -12.66 10.55
CA ARG A 194 15.49 -13.46 9.51
C ARG A 194 15.18 -12.86 8.14
N SER A 195 16.22 -12.64 7.34
CA SER A 195 16.15 -11.95 6.04
C SER A 195 15.03 -12.45 5.12
N GLY A 196 14.85 -13.77 5.02
CA GLY A 196 13.86 -14.41 4.15
C GLY A 196 12.46 -14.58 4.75
N GLU A 197 12.30 -14.35 6.05
CA GLU A 197 11.06 -14.58 6.81
C GLU A 197 10.51 -13.26 7.39
N ARG A 198 10.87 -12.14 6.76
CA ARG A 198 10.43 -10.80 7.19
C ARG A 198 8.93 -10.64 6.98
N VAL A 199 8.27 -9.96 7.91
CA VAL A 199 6.84 -9.64 7.81
C VAL A 199 6.53 -8.94 6.48
N THR A 200 5.58 -9.47 5.73
CA THR A 200 5.14 -8.91 4.46
C THR A 200 3.74 -8.31 4.58
N PHE A 201 3.50 -7.27 3.78
CA PHE A 201 2.18 -6.71 3.55
C PHE A 201 1.80 -6.98 2.09
N GLY A 202 1.19 -8.14 1.85
CA GLY A 202 0.98 -8.63 0.50
C GLY A 202 2.29 -8.89 -0.24
N ASP A 203 2.28 -8.61 -1.53
CA ASP A 203 3.43 -8.64 -2.44
C ASP A 203 4.16 -7.27 -2.53
N GLN A 204 3.56 -6.22 -1.97
CA GLN A 204 4.00 -4.84 -2.17
C GLN A 204 5.10 -4.41 -1.21
N TYR A 205 4.96 -4.75 0.08
CA TYR A 205 5.85 -4.24 1.12
C TYR A 205 6.39 -5.34 2.02
N LYS A 206 7.59 -5.13 2.53
CA LYS A 206 8.25 -5.97 3.52
C LYS A 206 8.84 -5.13 4.64
N LEU A 207 8.81 -5.67 5.84
CA LEU A 207 9.41 -5.07 7.01
C LEU A 207 10.93 -5.27 6.95
N VAL A 208 11.70 -4.19 7.10
CA VAL A 208 13.16 -4.24 7.02
C VAL A 208 13.79 -3.55 8.22
N HIS A 209 14.89 -4.14 8.70
CA HIS A 209 15.69 -3.56 9.76
C HIS A 209 16.81 -2.74 9.11
N ARG A 210 16.69 -1.41 9.11
CA ARG A 210 17.70 -0.51 8.51
C ARG A 210 18.62 0.01 9.61
N GLN A 211 19.91 0.05 9.31
CA GLN A 211 20.91 0.69 10.15
C GLN A 211 20.93 2.19 9.85
N ARG A 212 20.80 3.02 10.88
CA ARG A 212 20.93 4.47 10.76
C ARG A 212 22.42 4.82 10.74
N GLN A 213 22.77 5.85 9.96
CA GLN A 213 24.11 6.42 9.98
C GLN A 213 24.47 6.89 11.40
N ARG A 214 25.75 6.74 11.75
CA ARG A 214 26.27 7.07 13.08
C ARG A 214 26.06 8.54 13.43
N GLU A 215 26.25 9.43 12.46
CA GLU A 215 26.06 10.89 12.57
C GLU A 215 24.62 11.28 12.93
N ALA A 216 23.65 10.47 12.50
CA ALA A 216 22.25 10.67 12.82
C ALA A 216 21.82 9.97 14.12
N GLY A 217 22.74 9.57 14.99
CA GLY A 217 22.45 8.90 16.26
C GLY A 217 22.48 7.37 16.21
N GLY A 218 22.87 6.78 15.06
CA GLY A 218 23.12 5.34 14.93
C GLY A 218 21.93 4.44 15.27
N GLY A 219 22.23 3.15 15.48
CA GLY A 219 21.25 2.13 15.82
C GLY A 219 20.58 1.47 14.62
N LYS A 220 19.80 0.43 14.89
CA LYS A 220 18.97 -0.26 13.91
C LYS A 220 17.51 0.06 14.19
N ARG A 221 16.74 0.33 13.15
CA ARG A 221 15.32 0.69 13.24
C ARG A 221 14.52 -0.11 12.24
N TRP A 222 13.36 -0.59 12.68
CA TRP A 222 12.40 -1.22 11.79
C TRP A 222 11.72 -0.16 10.92
N THR A 223 11.55 -0.48 9.64
CA THR A 223 10.79 0.35 8.71
C THR A 223 10.18 -0.51 7.62
N TRP A 224 9.15 -0.01 6.96
CA TRP A 224 8.64 -0.66 5.75
C TRP A 224 9.45 -0.22 4.54
N ALA A 225 9.69 -1.17 3.65
CA ALA A 225 10.23 -0.94 2.31
C ALA A 225 9.38 -1.72 1.30
N MET A 226 9.39 -1.30 0.04
CA MET A 226 8.84 -2.09 -1.05
C MET A 226 9.60 -3.42 -1.16
N THR A 227 8.92 -4.47 -1.64
CA THR A 227 9.61 -5.69 -2.07
C THR A 227 10.52 -5.37 -3.26
N PRO A 228 11.63 -6.11 -3.47
CA PRO A 228 12.55 -5.85 -4.57
C PRO A 228 11.85 -5.93 -5.93
N GLN A 229 10.95 -6.91 -6.10
CA GLN A 229 10.14 -7.08 -7.29
C GLN A 229 9.24 -5.86 -7.54
N ARG A 230 8.52 -5.39 -6.52
CA ARG A 230 7.63 -4.23 -6.65
C ARG A 230 8.41 -2.95 -6.97
N PHE A 231 9.55 -2.77 -6.31
CA PHE A 231 10.42 -1.62 -6.59
C PHE A 231 10.94 -1.62 -8.03
N GLU A 232 11.38 -2.76 -8.54
CA GLU A 232 11.85 -2.90 -9.92
C GLU A 232 10.74 -2.64 -10.94
N GLN A 233 9.52 -3.12 -10.68
CA GLN A 233 8.34 -2.79 -11.49
C GLN A 233 8.10 -1.28 -11.55
N HIS A 234 8.16 -0.60 -10.39
CA HIS A 234 8.02 0.85 -10.33
C HIS A 234 9.14 1.60 -11.07
N LEU A 235 10.37 1.09 -11.00
CA LEU A 235 11.53 1.66 -11.68
C LEU A 235 11.40 1.56 -13.20
N LYS A 236 10.96 0.40 -13.71
CA LYS A 236 10.66 0.20 -15.13
C LYS A 236 9.55 1.13 -15.61
N MET A 237 8.44 1.17 -14.86
CA MET A 237 7.27 1.99 -15.18
C MET A 237 7.63 3.48 -15.24
N ILE A 238 8.31 4.02 -14.22
CA ILE A 238 8.63 5.45 -14.19
C ILE A 238 9.58 5.83 -15.33
N ARG A 239 10.57 4.99 -15.65
CA ARG A 239 11.48 5.21 -16.78
C ARG A 239 10.74 5.19 -18.12
N GLN A 240 9.81 4.26 -18.31
CA GLN A 240 9.00 4.17 -19.52
C GLN A 240 8.11 5.40 -19.69
N LEU A 241 7.33 5.75 -18.67
CA LEU A 241 6.42 6.90 -18.71
C LEU A 241 7.18 8.22 -18.87
N SER A 242 8.34 8.37 -18.22
CA SER A 242 9.15 9.59 -18.31
C SER A 242 9.83 9.80 -19.67
N ARG A 243 10.04 8.73 -20.45
CA ARG A 243 10.57 8.82 -21.82
C ARG A 243 9.50 9.11 -22.87
N SER A 244 8.24 8.90 -22.53
CA SER A 244 7.13 9.07 -23.45
C SER A 244 6.90 10.57 -23.68
N HIS A 245 7.02 11.06 -24.92
CA HIS A 245 6.91 12.49 -25.24
C HIS A 245 5.51 13.07 -24.98
N GLY A 246 5.49 14.33 -24.50
CA GLY A 246 4.35 15.05 -23.92
C GLY A 246 3.19 15.49 -24.84
N PRO A 247 2.70 16.75 -24.69
CA PRO A 247 1.27 17.07 -24.65
C PRO A 247 0.56 16.92 -26.00
N GLY A 248 -0.65 16.38 -25.98
CA GLY A 248 -1.49 16.17 -27.18
C GLY A 248 -1.77 14.69 -27.50
N SER A 249 -0.98 13.78 -26.95
CA SER A 249 -1.36 12.38 -26.78
C SER A 249 -1.80 12.19 -25.32
N GLY A 250 -2.87 11.46 -25.00
CA GLY A 250 -3.32 11.21 -23.62
C GLY A 250 -2.33 10.42 -22.72
N VAL A 251 -1.02 10.51 -22.98
CA VAL A 251 0.09 9.82 -22.32
C VAL A 251 0.73 10.68 -21.22
N GLY A 252 0.70 12.01 -21.33
CA GLY A 252 1.11 12.91 -20.25
C GLY A 252 0.29 12.70 -18.97
N ASP A 253 -1.01 12.45 -19.13
CA ASP A 253 -1.94 12.12 -18.05
C ASP A 253 -1.57 10.81 -17.34
N ARG A 254 -0.97 9.85 -18.05
CA ARG A 254 -0.55 8.56 -17.47
C ARG A 254 0.64 8.74 -16.53
N LEU A 255 1.61 9.59 -16.89
CA LEU A 255 2.71 9.92 -15.99
C LEU A 255 2.18 10.60 -14.74
N LEU A 256 1.34 11.63 -14.88
CA LEU A 256 0.76 12.34 -13.74
C LEU A 256 -0.05 11.40 -12.83
N THR A 257 -0.92 10.57 -13.42
CA THR A 257 -1.70 9.56 -12.68
C THR A 257 -0.79 8.59 -11.92
N TYR A 258 0.29 8.13 -12.55
CA TYR A 258 1.27 7.26 -11.92
C TYR A 258 2.03 7.96 -10.79
N LEU A 259 2.45 9.21 -11.00
CA LEU A 259 3.12 10.01 -9.96
C LEU A 259 2.20 10.22 -8.76
N ASP A 260 0.91 10.48 -8.98
CA ASP A 260 -0.08 10.58 -7.91
C ASP A 260 -0.25 9.26 -7.15
N ALA A 261 -0.24 8.12 -7.84
CA ALA A 261 -0.23 6.81 -7.19
C ALA A 261 1.02 6.61 -6.31
N VAL A 262 2.21 6.98 -6.81
CA VAL A 262 3.46 6.92 -6.02
C VAL A 262 3.41 7.90 -4.84
N LYS A 263 2.83 9.09 -5.00
CA LYS A 263 2.64 10.06 -3.90
C LYS A 263 1.78 9.48 -2.78
N ARG A 264 0.71 8.75 -3.10
CA ARG A 264 -0.19 8.11 -2.13
C ARG A 264 0.42 6.92 -1.38
N MET A 265 1.56 6.39 -1.81
CA MET A 265 2.26 5.31 -1.09
C MET A 265 2.64 5.72 0.34
N PRO A 266 2.67 4.77 1.29
CA PRO A 266 2.96 5.04 2.70
C PRO A 266 4.31 5.76 2.92
N GLY A 267 4.31 6.80 3.76
CA GLY A 267 5.48 7.66 4.02
C GLY A 267 6.53 7.12 5.01
N TYR A 268 6.70 5.79 5.12
CA TYR A 268 7.74 5.21 5.99
C TYR A 268 9.13 5.51 5.46
N ALA A 269 10.13 5.56 6.33
CA ALA A 269 11.51 5.92 5.95
C ALA A 269 12.04 5.07 4.79
N GLY A 270 11.90 3.74 4.83
CA GLY A 270 12.38 2.86 3.77
C GLY A 270 11.65 3.06 2.43
N ILE A 271 10.31 3.18 2.44
CA ILE A 271 9.52 3.48 1.24
C ILE A 271 9.85 4.87 0.71
N ARG A 272 10.05 5.85 1.59
CA ARG A 272 10.37 7.24 1.21
C ARG A 272 11.71 7.33 0.49
N GLU A 273 12.75 6.64 0.98
CA GLU A 273 14.05 6.53 0.31
C GLU A 273 13.86 5.96 -1.11
N GLN A 274 13.11 4.87 -1.24
CA GLN A 274 12.79 4.28 -2.54
C GLN A 274 11.98 5.23 -3.44
N LYS A 275 11.05 6.02 -2.91
CA LYS A 275 10.33 7.04 -3.69
C LYS A 275 11.25 8.14 -4.20
N LEU A 276 12.27 8.54 -3.43
CA LEU A 276 13.28 9.50 -3.89
C LEU A 276 14.13 8.90 -5.02
N GLU A 277 14.51 7.62 -4.91
CA GLU A 277 15.21 6.89 -5.98
C GLU A 277 14.37 6.82 -7.26
N LEU A 278 13.06 6.54 -7.15
CA LEU A 278 12.14 6.56 -8.28
C LEU A 278 12.04 7.96 -8.90
N GLN A 279 11.90 9.00 -8.07
CA GLN A 279 11.84 10.38 -8.52
C GLN A 279 13.11 10.76 -9.30
N GLN A 280 14.29 10.41 -8.77
CA GLN A 280 15.56 10.66 -9.43
C GLN A 280 15.65 9.93 -10.78
N ALA A 281 15.32 8.63 -10.80
CA ALA A 281 15.31 7.85 -12.05
C ALA A 281 14.34 8.41 -13.10
N GLY A 282 13.18 8.92 -12.67
CA GLY A 282 12.21 9.61 -13.53
C GLY A 282 12.78 10.91 -14.11
N ARG A 283 13.38 11.76 -13.27
CA ARG A 283 14.04 13.01 -13.70
C ARG A 283 15.12 12.76 -14.73
N GLU A 284 16.00 11.79 -14.49
CA GLU A 284 17.07 11.46 -15.42
C GLU A 284 16.53 10.91 -16.75
N ALA A 285 15.46 10.11 -16.73
CA ALA A 285 14.83 9.61 -17.94
C ALA A 285 14.15 10.74 -18.73
N TRP A 286 13.50 11.67 -18.02
CA TRP A 286 12.86 12.85 -18.59
C TRP A 286 13.88 13.78 -19.25
N GLN A 287 14.96 14.15 -18.56
CA GLN A 287 16.00 15.05 -19.07
C GLN A 287 16.69 14.54 -20.35
N ARG A 288 16.76 13.23 -20.56
CA ARG A 288 17.34 12.64 -21.78
C ARG A 288 16.43 12.75 -23.02
N THR A 289 15.13 12.97 -22.82
CA THR A 289 14.13 12.92 -23.89
C THR A 289 13.42 14.26 -24.08
N HIS A 290 13.28 15.05 -23.03
CA HIS A 290 12.57 16.32 -23.05
C HIS A 290 13.55 17.49 -23.10
N ARG A 291 13.06 18.63 -23.58
CA ARG A 291 13.84 19.88 -23.65
C ARG A 291 14.17 20.37 -22.24
N ALA A 292 15.27 21.12 -22.13
CA ALA A 292 15.78 21.60 -20.84
C ALA A 292 14.83 22.56 -20.10
N ASP A 293 13.95 23.25 -20.82
CA ASP A 293 12.91 24.14 -20.29
C ASP A 293 11.73 23.38 -19.67
N GLN A 294 11.55 22.09 -19.99
CA GLN A 294 10.46 21.28 -19.47
C GLN A 294 10.88 20.59 -18.17
N ALA A 295 10.39 21.10 -17.04
CA ALA A 295 10.62 20.47 -15.74
C ALA A 295 9.87 19.14 -15.61
N PHE A 296 10.52 18.14 -15.01
CA PHE A 296 9.86 16.89 -14.61
C PHE A 296 8.73 17.20 -13.61
N PRO A 297 7.49 16.68 -13.81
CA PRO A 297 6.30 17.06 -13.04
C PRO A 297 6.25 16.45 -11.63
N TRP A 298 7.33 16.61 -10.87
CA TRP A 298 7.42 16.24 -9.46
C TRP A 298 8.13 17.34 -8.69
N THR A 299 7.36 18.22 -8.07
CA THR A 299 7.87 19.40 -7.34
C THR A 299 7.77 19.26 -5.83
N GLU A 300 6.93 18.35 -5.33
CA GLU A 300 6.65 18.22 -3.91
C GLU A 300 7.73 17.46 -3.13
N ARG A 301 8.05 17.98 -1.94
CA ARG A 301 8.83 17.28 -0.94
C ARG A 301 8.03 16.10 -0.41
N ILE A 302 8.58 14.89 -0.51
CA ILE A 302 7.94 13.68 0.00
C ILE A 302 7.84 13.77 1.53
N PRO A 303 6.62 13.84 2.12
CA PRO A 303 6.45 14.04 3.55
C PRO A 303 6.88 12.81 4.33
N TYR A 304 7.28 13.03 5.58
CA TYR A 304 7.51 11.94 6.53
C TYR A 304 6.19 11.54 7.17
N LEU A 305 5.98 10.24 7.35
CA LEU A 305 4.91 9.76 8.21
C LEU A 305 5.24 10.09 9.67
N THR A 306 4.49 11.00 10.27
CA THR A 306 4.61 11.29 11.71
C THR A 306 3.92 10.20 12.52
N LYS A 307 4.30 10.03 13.80
CA LYS A 307 3.61 9.09 14.70
C LYS A 307 2.27 9.64 15.23
N SER A 308 1.84 10.81 14.76
CA SER A 308 0.68 11.52 15.33
C SER A 308 -0.66 11.12 14.69
N PHE A 309 -0.66 10.47 13.53
CA PHE A 309 -1.93 10.10 12.88
C PHE A 309 -2.65 8.96 13.62
N ALA A 310 -3.98 9.01 13.61
CA ALA A 310 -4.83 8.01 14.25
C ALA A 310 -4.79 6.67 13.50
N CYS A 311 -4.39 5.61 14.20
CA CYS A 311 -4.35 4.26 13.62
C CYS A 311 -5.74 3.59 13.54
N TYR A 312 -6.68 4.03 14.36
CA TYR A 312 -8.04 3.51 14.41
C TYR A 312 -9.02 4.64 14.20
N HIS A 313 -10.25 4.30 13.81
CA HIS A 313 -11.34 5.27 13.74
C HIS A 313 -11.65 5.87 15.12
N ALA A 314 -12.06 7.14 15.13
CA ALA A 314 -12.51 7.87 16.31
C ALA A 314 -13.95 8.38 16.06
N PRO A 315 -14.79 8.56 17.11
CA PRO A 315 -14.48 8.41 18.53
C PRO A 315 -14.31 6.95 18.99
N GLU A 316 -14.93 6.00 18.29
CA GLU A 316 -14.80 4.57 18.56
C GLU A 316 -14.15 3.83 17.37
N PRO A 317 -13.31 2.81 17.66
CA PRO A 317 -12.67 2.04 16.62
C PRO A 317 -13.69 1.14 15.93
N LEU A 318 -13.67 1.15 14.59
CA LEU A 318 -14.41 0.18 13.78
C LEU A 318 -14.04 -1.24 14.20
N ARG A 319 -15.05 -2.06 14.46
CA ARG A 319 -14.91 -3.44 14.89
C ARG A 319 -15.07 -4.41 13.72
N LEU A 320 -14.49 -5.59 13.86
CA LEU A 320 -14.46 -6.61 12.81
C LEU A 320 -15.86 -7.08 12.39
N ASP A 321 -16.74 -7.33 13.35
CA ASP A 321 -18.12 -7.76 13.11
C ASP A 321 -18.94 -6.70 12.34
N THR A 322 -18.84 -5.43 12.76
CA THR A 322 -19.48 -4.32 12.03
C THR A 322 -18.99 -4.26 10.59
N LEU A 323 -17.67 -4.30 10.38
CA LEU A 323 -17.11 -4.22 9.03
C LEU A 323 -17.46 -5.46 8.20
N ALA A 324 -17.41 -6.66 8.78
CA ALA A 324 -17.76 -7.89 8.08
C ALA A 324 -19.23 -7.86 7.60
N ASN A 325 -20.15 -7.39 8.44
CA ASN A 325 -21.56 -7.22 8.07
C ASN A 325 -21.73 -6.20 6.93
N MET A 326 -20.99 -5.09 6.97
CA MET A 326 -21.02 -4.09 5.88
C MET A 326 -20.50 -4.68 4.56
N MET A 327 -19.40 -5.42 4.61
CA MET A 327 -18.78 -6.06 3.45
C MET A 327 -19.68 -7.15 2.86
N GLN A 328 -20.35 -7.96 3.68
CA GLN A 328 -21.31 -8.96 3.22
C GLN A 328 -22.51 -8.32 2.51
N ARG A 329 -23.05 -7.22 3.05
CA ARG A 329 -24.13 -6.46 2.40
C ARG A 329 -23.69 -5.89 1.07
N GLU A 330 -22.48 -5.35 1.00
CA GLU A 330 -21.93 -4.83 -0.26
C GLU A 330 -21.70 -5.94 -1.29
N ALA A 331 -21.16 -7.08 -0.86
CA ALA A 331 -20.97 -8.24 -1.74
C ALA A 331 -22.31 -8.77 -2.28
N ALA A 332 -23.34 -8.85 -1.42
CA ALA A 332 -24.69 -9.24 -1.83
C ALA A 332 -25.31 -8.23 -2.82
N ALA A 333 -25.15 -6.92 -2.57
CA ALA A 333 -25.63 -5.87 -3.46
C ALA A 333 -24.93 -5.91 -4.84
N ARG A 334 -23.61 -6.14 -4.87
CA ARG A 334 -22.86 -6.31 -6.13
C ARG A 334 -23.28 -7.58 -6.87
N GLY A 335 -23.53 -8.67 -6.15
CA GLY A 335 -24.06 -9.90 -6.73
C GLY A 335 -25.43 -9.71 -7.36
N ALA A 336 -26.35 -9.03 -6.66
CA ALA A 336 -27.68 -8.72 -7.18
C ALA A 336 -27.63 -7.79 -8.41
N ALA A 337 -26.79 -6.76 -8.40
CA ALA A 337 -26.60 -5.86 -9.55
C ALA A 337 -26.03 -6.59 -10.78
N ALA A 338 -25.06 -7.49 -10.57
CA ALA A 338 -24.50 -8.31 -11.64
C ALA A 338 -25.56 -9.27 -12.23
N ALA A 339 -26.38 -9.89 -11.39
CA ALA A 339 -27.46 -10.76 -11.83
C ALA A 339 -28.53 -9.99 -12.63
N ALA A 340 -28.92 -8.79 -12.18
CA ALA A 340 -29.87 -7.94 -12.91
C ALA A 340 -29.31 -7.49 -14.28
N THR A 341 -28.02 -7.18 -14.35
CA THR A 341 -27.35 -6.82 -15.62
C THR A 341 -27.33 -8.00 -16.58
N ALA A 342 -27.08 -9.22 -16.08
CA ALA A 342 -27.11 -10.44 -16.90
C ALA A 342 -28.53 -10.76 -17.40
N ALA A 343 -29.55 -10.57 -16.56
CA ALA A 343 -30.95 -10.75 -16.95
C ALA A 343 -31.38 -9.74 -18.04
N GLY A 344 -31.06 -8.45 -17.86
CA GLY A 344 -31.36 -7.42 -18.86
C GLY A 344 -30.61 -7.63 -20.18
N PHE A 345 -29.40 -8.22 -20.15
CA PHE A 345 -28.68 -8.60 -21.36
C PHE A 345 -29.38 -9.76 -22.09
N LEU A 346 -29.89 -10.77 -21.37
CA LEU A 346 -30.62 -11.88 -22.00
C LEU A 346 -31.96 -11.43 -22.59
N ASP A 347 -32.70 -10.54 -21.93
CA ASP A 347 -33.96 -9.99 -22.45
C ASP A 347 -33.74 -9.15 -23.72
N ALA A 348 -32.62 -8.42 -23.81
CA ALA A 348 -32.28 -7.61 -24.99
C ALA A 348 -31.89 -8.45 -26.23
N PHE A 349 -31.40 -9.68 -26.04
CA PHE A 349 -31.07 -10.59 -27.13
C PHE A 349 -32.18 -11.63 -27.43
N GLY A 350 -33.20 -11.72 -26.59
CA GLY A 350 -34.29 -12.69 -26.73
C GLY A 350 -35.47 -12.23 -27.59
N GLN A 351 -35.57 -10.96 -27.97
CA GLN A 351 -36.75 -10.43 -28.69
C GLN A 351 -36.64 -10.42 -30.23
N ASP A 352 -35.46 -10.63 -30.81
CA ASP A 352 -35.28 -10.63 -32.28
C ASP A 352 -35.21 -12.04 -32.91
N ALA A 353 -35.60 -13.08 -32.16
CA ALA A 353 -35.73 -14.44 -32.69
C ALA A 353 -37.12 -14.72 -33.31
N GLY A 354 -37.76 -13.69 -33.90
CA GLY A 354 -38.85 -13.85 -34.86
C GLY A 354 -38.34 -14.37 -36.20
N GLY A 355 -37.54 -15.45 -36.17
CA GLY A 355 -37.11 -16.17 -37.36
C GLY A 355 -38.35 -16.75 -38.02
N GLU A 356 -38.67 -16.23 -39.20
CA GLU A 356 -39.63 -16.84 -40.12
C GLU A 356 -39.37 -18.35 -40.20
N PRO A 357 -40.40 -19.20 -40.06
CA PRO A 357 -40.24 -20.64 -40.22
C PRO A 357 -39.74 -20.91 -41.64
N VAL A 358 -38.45 -21.22 -41.77
CA VAL A 358 -37.87 -21.69 -43.02
C VAL A 358 -38.59 -22.99 -43.35
N ALA A 359 -39.42 -22.93 -44.39
CA ALA A 359 -40.19 -24.05 -44.87
C ALA A 359 -39.25 -25.24 -45.17
N PRO A 360 -39.68 -26.47 -44.87
CA PRO A 360 -38.88 -27.66 -45.16
C PRO A 360 -38.61 -27.72 -46.67
N MET A 361 -37.33 -27.69 -47.03
CA MET A 361 -36.89 -27.93 -48.40
C MET A 361 -37.21 -29.39 -48.78
N ASP A 362 -38.04 -29.54 -49.81
CA ASP A 362 -38.41 -30.82 -50.39
C ASP A 362 -37.18 -31.59 -50.88
N GLU A 363 -37.21 -32.87 -50.53
CA GLU A 363 -36.29 -33.96 -50.87
C GLU A 363 -36.31 -34.20 -52.39
N VAL A 364 -35.22 -33.84 -53.07
CA VAL A 364 -35.03 -34.10 -54.51
C VAL A 364 -34.69 -35.58 -54.70
N ALA A 365 -35.62 -36.32 -55.28
CA ALA A 365 -35.43 -37.68 -55.74
C ALA A 365 -34.56 -37.72 -57.01
N ASP A 366 -33.50 -38.55 -56.98
CA ASP A 366 -32.67 -38.89 -58.13
C ASP A 366 -33.39 -39.83 -59.12
N PRO A 367 -33.29 -39.62 -60.45
CA PRO A 367 -33.67 -40.62 -61.43
C PRO A 367 -32.45 -41.43 -61.92
N VAL A 368 -32.61 -42.76 -61.78
CA VAL A 368 -32.08 -43.92 -62.52
C VAL A 368 -30.77 -43.78 -63.31
#